data_AF-A0A257SZG9-F1
#
_entry.id   AF-A0A257SZG9-F1
#
_cell.length_a   1.000
_cell.length_b   1.000
_cell.length_c   1.000
_cell.angle_alpha   90.00
_cell.angle_beta   90.00
_cell.angle_gamma   90.00
#
_symmetry.space_group_name_H-M   'P 1'
#
loop_
_entity.id
_entity.type
_entity.pdbx_description
1 polymer ?
#
loop_
_entity_poly.entity_id
_entity_poly.type
_entity_poly.pdbx_seq_one_letter_code
_entity_poly.pdbx_strand_id
1 'polypeptide(L)'
;MAWLEQRNGQFHLGIRIGTRKVKRSLQTNDPQEAHDIAGRVERRMRLIEQGDLAVPERADLLTFLLSDGKLLQPVAVSIAITLQELCRRYLDEMPAGTMEANTVYTIKIHLAHLRKILGDTFHVEHLRFADLQRYVDERSANAGRRGKTVSTVTIRKELASFGGVWSWGIRMG
;
A
#
# COMPACT_ATOMS: atom_id res chain seq x y z
N MET A 1 -9.25 16.70 -23.98
CA MET A 1 -8.84 18.05 -24.42
C MET A 1 -8.08 18.73 -23.29
N ALA A 2 -6.81 19.07 -23.55
CA ALA A 2 -5.93 19.76 -22.62
C ALA A 2 -5.71 21.22 -23.07
N TRP A 3 -5.47 22.14 -22.15
CA TRP A 3 -5.14 23.54 -22.45
C TRP A 3 -4.15 24.10 -21.43
N LEU A 4 -3.44 25.17 -21.80
CA LEU A 4 -2.49 25.85 -20.93
C LEU A 4 -3.05 27.18 -20.43
N GLU A 5 -2.77 27.51 -19.17
CA GLU A 5 -3.02 28.81 -18.57
C GLU A 5 -1.75 29.30 -17.89
N GLN A 6 -1.42 30.59 -18.02
CA GLN A 6 -0.33 31.18 -17.25
C GLN A 6 -0.88 31.86 -15.99
N ARG A 7 -0.31 31.55 -14.82
CA ARG A 7 -0.66 32.16 -13.54
C ARG A 7 0.61 32.44 -12.73
N ASN A 8 0.77 33.66 -12.24
CA ASN A 8 1.94 34.07 -11.45
C ASN A 8 3.28 33.72 -12.12
N GLY A 9 3.37 33.88 -13.44
CA GLY A 9 4.57 33.55 -14.23
C GLY A 9 4.79 32.06 -14.52
N GLN A 10 4.00 31.14 -13.94
CA GLN A 10 4.09 29.70 -14.19
C GLN A 10 2.97 29.18 -15.07
N PHE A 11 3.27 28.21 -15.92
CA PHE A 11 2.29 27.48 -16.71
C PHE A 11 1.52 26.47 -15.86
N HIS A 12 0.23 26.40 -16.09
CA HIS A 12 -0.69 25.42 -15.53
C HIS A 12 -1.37 24.67 -16.66
N LEU A 13 -1.42 23.34 -16.53
CA LEU A 13 -2.17 22.48 -17.43
C LEU A 13 -3.59 22.30 -16.92
N GLY A 14 -4.57 22.63 -17.76
CA GLY A 14 -5.98 22.29 -17.57
C GLY A 14 -6.34 21.07 -18.42
N ILE A 15 -7.05 20.11 -17.83
CA ILE A 15 -7.63 18.97 -18.55
C ILE A 15 -9.10 18.81 -18.23
N ARG A 16 -9.87 18.29 -19.18
CA ARG A 16 -11.26 17.90 -18.99
C ARG A 16 -11.42 16.39 -19.10
N ILE A 17 -11.90 15.77 -18.03
CA ILE A 17 -12.19 14.33 -17.94
C ILE A 17 -13.69 14.19 -17.68
N GLY A 18 -14.43 13.70 -18.68
CA GLY A 18 -15.90 13.72 -18.65
C GLY A 18 -16.45 15.13 -18.43
N THR A 19 -17.18 15.32 -17.33
CA THR A 19 -17.76 16.61 -16.90
C THR A 19 -16.85 17.43 -15.99
N ARG A 20 -15.75 16.86 -15.49
CA ARG A 20 -14.87 17.53 -14.52
C ARG A 20 -13.69 18.21 -15.22
N LYS A 21 -13.36 19.43 -14.75
CA LYS A 21 -12.15 20.16 -15.14
C LYS A 21 -11.15 20.09 -13.98
N VAL A 22 -9.92 19.71 -14.27
CA VAL A 22 -8.82 19.67 -13.30
C VAL A 22 -7.67 20.53 -13.81
N LYS A 23 -6.97 21.22 -12.90
CA LYS A 23 -5.84 22.09 -13.21
C LYS A 23 -4.65 21.74 -12.33
N ARG A 24 -3.43 21.83 -12.87
CA ARG A 24 -2.19 21.61 -12.11
C ARG A 24 -1.06 22.48 -12.64
N SER A 25 -0.26 23.05 -11.73
CA SER A 25 0.96 23.78 -12.12
C SER A 25 1.96 22.82 -12.75
N LEU A 26 2.58 23.25 -13.84
CA LEU A 26 3.70 22.56 -14.49
C LEU A 26 5.05 22.94 -13.87
N GLN A 27 5.06 23.90 -12.93
CA GLN A 27 6.28 24.41 -12.28
C GLN A 27 7.35 24.92 -13.27
N THR A 28 6.93 25.29 -14.48
CA THR A 28 7.78 25.88 -15.51
C THR A 28 7.21 27.21 -15.98
N ASN A 29 8.09 28.12 -16.36
CA ASN A 29 7.77 29.36 -17.06
C ASN A 29 8.22 29.32 -18.54
N ASP A 30 8.75 28.18 -19.01
CA ASP A 30 9.14 27.96 -20.39
C ASP A 30 7.88 27.59 -21.22
N PRO A 31 7.51 28.41 -22.22
CA PRO A 31 6.38 28.12 -23.08
C PRO A 31 6.57 26.84 -23.90
N GLN A 32 7.78 26.55 -24.38
CA GLN A 32 8.04 25.38 -25.23
C GLN A 32 7.85 24.09 -24.41
N GLU A 33 8.46 24.05 -23.23
CA GLU A 33 8.30 22.93 -22.30
C GLU A 33 6.82 22.70 -21.94
N ALA A 34 6.07 23.77 -21.68
CA ALA A 34 4.65 23.69 -21.36
C ALA A 34 3.82 23.10 -22.51
N HIS A 35 4.07 23.51 -23.75
CA HIS A 35 3.40 22.97 -24.94
C HIS A 35 3.75 21.51 -25.16
N ASP A 36 5.01 21.12 -24.97
CA ASP A 36 5.44 19.73 -25.10
C ASP A 36 4.75 18.85 -24.05
N ILE A 37 4.64 19.30 -22.80
CA ILE A 37 3.90 18.59 -21.74
C ILE A 37 2.42 18.43 -22.12
N ALA A 38 1.77 19.51 -22.57
CA ALA A 38 0.37 19.48 -22.95
C ALA A 38 0.10 18.49 -24.09
N GLY A 39 0.95 18.50 -25.14
CA GLY A 39 0.85 17.60 -26.27
C GLY A 39 1.01 16.12 -25.88
N ARG A 40 1.93 15.82 -24.96
CA ARG A 40 2.10 14.46 -24.42
C ARG A 40 0.88 13.98 -23.65
N VAL A 41 0.30 14.84 -22.81
CA VAL A 41 -0.92 14.51 -22.04
C VAL A 41 -2.10 14.26 -22.98
N GLU A 42 -2.30 15.11 -23.99
CA GLU A 42 -3.40 14.97 -24.93
C GLU A 42 -3.29 13.69 -25.78
N ARG A 43 -2.07 13.33 -26.21
CA ARG A 43 -1.83 12.05 -26.89
C ARG A 43 -2.22 10.86 -26.02
N ARG A 44 -1.89 10.85 -24.72
CA ARG A 44 -2.21 9.74 -23.81
C ARG A 44 -3.70 9.62 -23.53
N MET A 45 -4.39 10.75 -23.37
CA MET A 45 -5.85 10.73 -23.21
C MET A 45 -6.51 10.00 -24.37
N ARG A 46 -6.07 10.24 -25.62
CA ARG A 46 -6.58 9.52 -26.79
C ARG A 46 -6.32 8.02 -26.72
N LEU A 47 -5.12 7.60 -26.29
CA LEU A 47 -4.81 6.16 -26.14
C LEU A 47 -5.68 5.49 -25.07
N ILE A 48 -5.99 6.20 -23.97
CA ILE A 48 -6.91 5.69 -22.93
C ILE A 48 -8.33 5.58 -23.50
N GLU A 49 -8.80 6.59 -24.23
CA GLU A 49 -10.12 6.60 -24.86
C GLU A 49 -10.27 5.49 -25.92
N GLN A 50 -9.18 5.15 -26.62
CA GLN A 50 -9.12 4.05 -27.60
C GLN A 50 -8.97 2.66 -26.96
N GLY A 51 -8.65 2.59 -25.67
CA GLY A 51 -8.40 1.34 -24.95
C GLY A 51 -6.97 0.79 -25.10
N ASP A 52 -6.10 1.49 -25.83
CA ASP A 52 -4.69 1.10 -26.06
C ASP A 52 -3.79 1.38 -24.85
N LEU A 53 -4.23 2.23 -23.91
CA LEU A 53 -3.51 2.53 -22.68
C LEU A 53 -4.41 2.30 -21.46
N ALA A 54 -4.10 1.26 -20.69
CA ALA A 54 -4.79 0.96 -19.44
C ALA A 54 -4.32 1.90 -18.31
N VAL A 55 -5.27 2.49 -17.60
CA VAL A 55 -5.01 3.26 -16.37
C VAL A 55 -4.99 2.28 -15.19
N PRO A 56 -3.93 2.23 -14.38
CA PRO A 56 -3.90 1.36 -13.20
C PRO A 56 -5.03 1.70 -12.23
N GLU A 57 -5.69 0.68 -11.65
CA GLU A 57 -6.90 0.83 -10.81
C GLU A 57 -6.74 1.77 -9.60
N ARG A 58 -5.50 2.08 -9.18
CA ARG A 58 -5.19 2.93 -8.02
C ARG A 58 -4.34 4.16 -8.37
N ALA A 59 -4.11 4.45 -9.65
CA ALA A 59 -3.31 5.59 -10.06
C ALA A 59 -4.15 6.88 -10.08
N ASP A 60 -3.59 7.97 -9.54
CA ASP A 60 -4.11 9.31 -9.84
C ASP A 60 -3.91 9.59 -11.34
N LEU A 61 -5.01 9.68 -12.08
CA LEU A 61 -5.02 9.82 -13.54
C LEU A 61 -4.18 11.01 -14.02
N LEU A 62 -4.25 12.15 -13.32
CA LEU A 62 -3.51 13.34 -13.70
C LEU A 62 -2.00 13.15 -13.50
N THR A 63 -1.59 12.53 -12.40
CA THR A 63 -0.20 12.16 -12.15
C THR A 63 0.30 11.14 -13.16
N PHE A 64 -0.52 10.14 -13.52
CA PHE A 64 -0.19 9.16 -14.56
C PHE A 64 0.05 9.82 -15.93
N LEU A 65 -0.84 10.75 -16.33
CA LEU A 65 -0.71 11.48 -17.59
C LEU A 65 0.54 12.37 -17.66
N LEU A 66 0.87 13.05 -16.55
CA LEU A 66 2.00 13.97 -16.44
C LEU A 66 3.36 13.27 -16.26
N SER A 67 3.37 12.07 -15.68
CA SER A 67 4.60 11.30 -15.38
C SER A 67 5.14 10.52 -16.58
N ASP A 68 4.66 10.84 -17.77
CA ASP A 68 5.06 10.21 -19.01
C ASP A 68 4.77 8.69 -19.11
N GLY A 69 3.88 8.16 -18.26
CA GLY A 69 3.67 6.72 -18.09
C GLY A 69 4.78 6.02 -17.29
N LYS A 70 5.79 6.78 -16.82
CA LYS A 70 6.77 6.32 -15.85
C LYS A 70 6.19 6.62 -14.48
N LEU A 71 5.76 5.60 -13.76
CA LEU A 71 5.44 5.75 -12.34
C LEU A 71 6.59 6.53 -11.68
N LEU A 72 6.30 7.71 -11.12
CA LEU A 72 7.21 8.48 -10.26
C LEU A 72 7.35 7.80 -8.90
N GLN A 73 7.55 6.50 -8.93
CA GLN A 73 8.21 5.78 -7.86
C GLN A 73 9.43 5.18 -8.54
N PRO A 74 10.65 5.32 -7.98
CA PRO A 74 11.59 4.23 -8.15
C PRO A 74 10.76 2.97 -7.92
N VAL A 75 10.85 1.97 -8.79
CA VAL A 75 10.54 0.63 -8.33
C VAL A 75 11.51 0.44 -7.18
N ALA A 76 11.08 0.80 -5.97
CA ALA A 76 11.57 0.16 -4.78
C ALA A 76 11.30 -1.28 -5.15
N VAL A 77 12.37 -1.99 -5.48
CA VAL A 77 12.36 -3.42 -5.52
C VAL A 77 11.93 -3.76 -4.09
N SER A 78 10.61 -3.85 -3.84
CA SER A 78 10.13 -4.34 -2.58
C SER A 78 10.66 -5.75 -2.58
N ILE A 79 11.66 -5.98 -1.73
CA ILE A 79 12.07 -7.34 -1.46
C ILE A 79 10.82 -7.91 -0.81
N ALA A 80 10.03 -8.66 -1.58
CA ALA A 80 8.75 -9.18 -1.14
C ALA A 80 9.02 -10.09 0.05
N ILE A 81 8.94 -9.56 1.27
CA ILE A 81 9.18 -10.34 2.48
C ILE A 81 7.93 -11.16 2.79
N THR A 82 8.17 -12.37 3.28
CA THR A 82 7.09 -13.24 3.74
C THR A 82 6.67 -12.86 5.16
N LEU A 83 5.48 -13.32 5.57
CA LEU A 83 4.98 -13.13 6.92
C LEU A 83 5.91 -13.75 7.97
N GLN A 84 6.50 -14.91 7.66
CA GLN A 84 7.53 -15.53 8.49
C GLN A 84 8.74 -14.60 8.66
N GLU A 85 9.24 -14.04 7.57
CA GLU A 85 10.43 -13.18 7.58
C GLU A 85 10.17 -11.89 8.36
N LEU A 86 9.02 -11.24 8.16
CA LEU A 86 8.63 -10.06 8.93
C LEU A 86 8.61 -10.35 10.44
N CYS A 87 7.98 -11.45 10.83
CA CYS A 87 7.86 -11.87 12.23
C CYS A 87 9.23 -12.22 12.84
N ARG A 88 10.10 -12.88 12.06
CA ARG A 88 11.45 -13.23 12.49
C ARG A 88 12.28 -11.97 12.74
N ARG A 89 12.34 -11.04 11.77
CA ARG A 89 13.11 -9.79 11.91
C ARG A 89 12.64 -8.96 13.11
N TYR A 90 11.33 -8.84 13.30
CA TYR A 90 10.79 -8.13 14.47
C TYR A 90 11.28 -8.70 15.81
N LEU A 91 11.34 -10.04 15.91
CA LEU A 91 11.79 -10.71 17.13
C LEU A 91 13.31 -10.65 17.30
N ASP A 92 14.07 -10.70 16.21
CA ASP A 92 15.53 -10.66 16.21
C ASP A 92 16.08 -9.24 16.49
N GLU A 93 15.41 -8.21 15.97
CA GLU A 93 15.81 -6.80 16.15
C GLU A 93 15.28 -6.19 17.46
N MET A 94 14.46 -6.94 18.22
CA MET A 94 13.99 -6.51 19.52
C MET A 94 15.14 -6.52 20.53
N PRO A 95 15.54 -5.37 21.11
CA PRO A 95 16.66 -5.35 22.03
C PRO A 95 16.36 -6.17 23.29
N ALA A 96 17.38 -6.90 23.77
CA ALA A 96 17.26 -7.70 24.97
C ALA A 96 16.87 -6.81 26.17
N GLY A 97 15.85 -7.23 26.92
CA GLY A 97 15.38 -6.51 28.11
C GLY A 97 14.37 -5.38 27.84
N THR A 98 14.04 -5.05 26.59
CA THR A 98 12.98 -4.06 26.27
C THR A 98 11.58 -4.57 26.62
N MET A 99 11.37 -5.89 26.61
CA MET A 99 10.10 -6.52 26.96
C MET A 99 10.32 -7.68 27.92
N GLU A 100 9.37 -7.89 28.84
CA GLU A 100 9.37 -9.05 29.73
C GLU A 100 9.34 -10.37 28.92
N ALA A 101 10.07 -11.38 29.39
CA ALA A 101 10.18 -12.67 28.70
C ALA A 101 8.81 -13.34 28.43
N ASN A 102 7.87 -13.23 29.37
CA ASN A 102 6.50 -13.74 29.21
C ASN A 102 5.72 -13.00 28.11
N THR A 103 5.99 -11.71 27.94
CA THR A 103 5.35 -10.91 26.88
C THR A 103 5.89 -11.32 25.52
N VAL A 104 7.22 -11.49 25.39
CA VAL A 104 7.85 -11.99 24.15
C VAL A 104 7.33 -13.39 23.81
N TYR A 105 7.23 -14.27 24.80
CA TYR A 105 6.66 -15.62 24.63
C TYR A 105 5.22 -15.58 24.11
N THR A 106 4.39 -14.71 24.69
CA THR A 106 3.00 -14.53 24.26
C THR A 106 2.91 -14.02 22.83
N ILE A 107 3.74 -13.03 22.46
CA ILE A 107 3.80 -12.51 21.09
C ILE A 107 4.20 -13.63 20.12
N LYS A 108 5.19 -14.47 20.44
CA LYS A 108 5.58 -15.60 19.60
C LYS A 108 4.41 -16.54 19.30
N ILE A 109 3.59 -16.85 20.31
CA ILE A 109 2.37 -17.67 20.14
C ILE A 109 1.37 -16.97 19.21
N HIS A 110 1.10 -15.68 19.44
CA HIS A 110 0.17 -14.92 18.61
C HIS A 110 0.58 -14.91 17.14
N LEU A 111 1.87 -14.64 16.86
CA LEU A 111 2.41 -14.62 15.50
C LEU A 111 2.39 -16.00 14.85
N ALA A 112 2.64 -17.07 15.62
CA ALA A 112 2.55 -18.44 15.13
C ALA A 112 1.12 -18.81 14.68
N HIS A 113 0.08 -18.37 15.39
CA HIS A 113 -1.31 -18.60 14.97
C HIS A 113 -1.65 -17.87 13.67
N LEU A 114 -1.21 -16.62 13.53
CA LEU A 114 -1.41 -15.83 12.30
C LEU A 114 -0.73 -16.51 11.11
N ARG A 115 0.53 -16.90 11.29
CA ARG A 115 1.34 -17.63 10.30
C ARG A 115 0.73 -18.97 9.91
N LYS A 116 0.15 -19.72 10.86
CA LYS A 116 -0.51 -21.01 10.59
C LYS A 116 -1.72 -20.86 9.66
N ILE A 117 -2.47 -19.77 9.77
CA ILE A 117 -3.70 -19.54 8.99
C ILE A 117 -3.40 -18.81 7.67
N LEU A 118 -2.61 -17.73 7.70
CA LEU A 118 -2.29 -16.95 6.50
C LEU A 118 -1.20 -17.61 5.64
N GLY A 119 -0.34 -18.42 6.25
CA GLY A 119 0.78 -19.11 5.61
C GLY A 119 2.12 -18.42 5.87
N ASP A 120 3.17 -19.22 6.08
CA ASP A 120 4.53 -18.73 6.31
C ASP A 120 5.11 -17.98 5.11
N THR A 121 4.77 -18.44 3.91
CA THR A 121 5.21 -17.88 2.62
C THR A 121 4.32 -16.75 2.11
N PHE A 122 3.31 -16.34 2.90
CA PHE A 122 2.43 -15.25 2.52
C PHE A 122 3.21 -13.94 2.38
N HIS A 123 3.17 -13.32 1.21
CA HIS A 123 3.84 -12.04 0.97
C HIS A 123 3.08 -10.90 1.63
N VAL A 124 3.74 -10.17 2.53
CA VAL A 124 3.08 -9.16 3.38
C VAL A 124 2.53 -7.97 2.59
N GLU A 125 3.10 -7.68 1.42
CA GLU A 125 2.60 -6.66 0.47
C GLU A 125 1.23 -7.00 -0.12
N HIS A 126 0.84 -8.28 -0.11
CA HIS A 126 -0.47 -8.75 -0.53
C HIS A 126 -1.50 -8.73 0.59
N LEU A 127 -1.11 -8.42 1.84
CA LEU A 127 -2.05 -8.38 2.95
C LEU A 127 -3.19 -7.39 2.65
N ARG A 128 -4.43 -7.88 2.70
CA ARG A 128 -5.64 -7.06 2.62
C ARG A 128 -6.47 -7.23 3.89
N PHE A 129 -7.44 -6.35 4.08
CA PHE A 129 -8.41 -6.48 5.17
C PHE A 129 -9.16 -7.82 5.12
N ALA A 130 -9.46 -8.32 3.92
CA ALA A 130 -10.11 -9.62 3.73
C ALA A 130 -9.29 -10.80 4.29
N ASP A 131 -7.95 -10.73 4.24
CA ASP A 131 -7.09 -11.75 4.86
C ASP A 131 -7.17 -11.73 6.39
N LEU A 132 -7.24 -10.53 6.97
CA LEU A 132 -7.42 -10.38 8.42
C LEU A 132 -8.80 -10.87 8.87
N GLN A 133 -9.84 -10.61 8.06
CA GLN A 133 -11.18 -11.16 8.33
C GLN A 133 -11.19 -12.68 8.23
N ARG A 134 -10.58 -13.25 7.18
CA ARG A 134 -10.39 -14.71 7.04
C ARG A 134 -9.68 -15.30 8.27
N TYR A 135 -8.64 -14.63 8.76
CA TYR A 135 -7.98 -15.04 10.00
C TYR A 135 -8.93 -15.06 11.19
N VAL A 136 -9.75 -14.00 11.38
CA VAL A 136 -10.73 -13.94 12.47
C VAL A 136 -11.74 -15.09 12.36
N ASP A 137 -12.26 -15.33 11.15
CA ASP A 137 -13.28 -16.35 10.90
C ASP A 137 -12.73 -17.75 11.23
N GLU A 138 -11.58 -18.12 10.66
CA GLU A 138 -10.93 -19.41 10.92
C GLU A 138 -10.52 -19.56 12.39
N ARG A 139 -9.92 -18.52 12.97
CA ARG A 139 -9.43 -18.54 14.34
C ARG A 139 -10.57 -18.70 15.35
N SER A 140 -11.74 -18.12 15.07
CA SER A 140 -12.93 -18.21 15.91
C SER A 140 -13.54 -19.61 15.97
N ALA A 141 -13.31 -20.44 14.95
CA ALA A 141 -13.76 -21.84 14.91
C ALA A 141 -12.78 -22.80 15.61
N ASN A 142 -11.54 -22.38 15.87
CA ASN A 142 -10.53 -23.25 16.49
C ASN A 142 -10.86 -23.57 17.96
N ALA A 143 -10.41 -24.75 18.39
CA ALA A 143 -10.51 -25.19 19.78
C ALA A 143 -9.79 -24.20 20.71
N GLY A 144 -10.52 -23.76 21.74
CA GLY A 144 -10.07 -22.97 22.86
C GLY A 144 -10.02 -23.82 24.14
N ARG A 145 -10.11 -23.15 25.29
CA ARG A 145 -10.03 -23.82 26.60
C ARG A 145 -11.37 -24.42 27.00
N ARG A 146 -11.33 -25.53 27.75
CA ARG A 146 -12.49 -26.19 28.36
C ARG A 146 -13.58 -26.59 27.34
N GLY A 147 -13.16 -27.11 26.18
CA GLY A 147 -14.06 -27.56 25.12
C GLY A 147 -14.80 -26.44 24.39
N LYS A 148 -14.48 -25.16 24.66
CA LYS A 148 -15.05 -24.00 23.95
C LYS A 148 -14.17 -23.62 22.77
N THR A 149 -14.68 -22.81 21.85
CA THR A 149 -13.89 -22.16 20.82
C THR A 149 -13.08 -20.98 21.38
N VAL A 150 -12.19 -20.43 20.54
CA VAL A 150 -11.32 -19.32 20.94
C VAL A 150 -12.13 -18.04 21.12
N SER A 151 -11.87 -17.35 22.25
CA SER A 151 -12.59 -16.13 22.57
C SER A 151 -12.20 -14.97 21.64
N THR A 152 -13.16 -14.09 21.37
CA THR A 152 -12.94 -12.84 20.61
C THR A 152 -11.85 -11.96 21.23
N VAL A 153 -11.73 -11.97 22.56
CA VAL A 153 -10.67 -11.25 23.29
C VAL A 153 -9.29 -11.80 22.96
N THR A 154 -9.15 -13.12 22.82
CA THR A 154 -7.89 -13.75 22.40
C THR A 154 -7.52 -13.33 20.98
N ILE A 155 -8.47 -13.41 20.04
CA ILE A 155 -8.24 -13.01 18.64
C ILE A 155 -7.85 -11.53 18.55
N ARG A 156 -8.50 -10.67 19.33
CA ARG A 156 -8.14 -9.24 19.41
C ARG A 156 -6.71 -9.05 19.91
N LYS A 157 -6.27 -9.79 20.93
CA LYS A 157 -4.89 -9.74 21.44
C LYS A 157 -3.88 -10.22 20.39
N GLU A 158 -4.23 -11.27 19.65
CA GLU A 158 -3.39 -11.80 18.56
C GLU A 158 -3.22 -10.74 17.44
N LEU A 159 -4.31 -10.11 17.01
CA LEU A 159 -4.27 -9.02 16.02
C LEU A 159 -3.54 -7.77 16.54
N ALA A 160 -3.64 -7.44 17.82
CA ALA A 160 -2.90 -6.33 18.42
C ALA A 160 -1.39 -6.58 18.41
N SER A 161 -0.95 -7.81 18.74
CA SER A 161 0.46 -8.18 18.61
C SER A 161 0.94 -8.07 17.17
N PHE A 162 0.16 -8.57 16.21
CA PHE A 162 0.48 -8.39 14.80
C PHE A 162 0.51 -6.91 14.37
N GLY A 163 -0.41 -6.09 14.86
CA GLY A 163 -0.43 -4.65 14.60
C GLY A 163 0.84 -3.94 15.06
N GLY A 164 1.44 -4.39 16.17
CA GLY A 164 2.76 -3.95 16.62
C GLY A 164 3.88 -4.31 15.63
N VAL A 165 3.93 -5.58 15.19
CA VAL A 165 4.88 -6.05 14.17
C VAL A 165 4.72 -5.29 12.86
N TRP A 166 3.50 -5.14 12.38
CA TRP A 166 3.18 -4.44 11.14
C TRP A 166 3.61 -2.97 11.20
N SER A 167 3.25 -2.28 12.29
CA SER A 167 3.62 -0.88 12.51
C SER A 167 5.13 -0.68 12.59
N TRP A 168 5.86 -1.64 13.16
CA TRP A 168 7.32 -1.65 13.15
C TRP A 168 7.87 -1.87 11.73
N GLY A 169 7.35 -2.85 11.00
CA GLY A 169 7.76 -3.14 9.62
C GLY A 169 7.63 -1.93 8.71
N ILE A 170 6.48 -1.24 8.74
CA ILE A 170 6.26 0.01 7.96
C ILE A 170 7.29 1.11 8.27
N ARG A 171 7.84 1.16 9.49
CA ARG A 171 8.87 2.14 9.86
C ARG A 171 10.28 1.75 9.40
N MET A 172 10.52 0.46 9.18
CA MET A 172 11.81 -0.08 8.75
C MET A 172 12.00 -0.05 7.23
N GLY A 173 10.91 0.09 6.46
CA GLY A 173 10.90 0.09 4.99
C GLY A 173 10.36 -1.20 4.40
#